data_AF-A0A2V4CK98-F1
#
_entry.id   AF-A0A2V4CK98-F1
#
_cell.length_a   1.000
_cell.length_b   1.000
_cell.length_c   1.000
_cell.angle_alpha   90.00
_cell.angle_beta   90.00
_cell.angle_gamma   90.00
#
_symmetry.space_group_name_H-M   'P 1'
#
loop_
_entity.id
_entity.type
_entity.pdbx_description
1 polymer ?
#
loop_
_entity_poly.entity_id
_entity_poly.type
_entity_poly.pdbx_seq_one_letter_code
_entity_poly.pdbx_strand_id
1 'polypeptide(L)'
;MKKILFSAITALMLFSCQNDQTESSDSNSSLNVASRRGCASQQVFEAQLKADPTLALRMNEIESFTKKSILTNRLVNGKIEIPVIVNVLYRTAAQNISNAQIQSQIDVLNKDFNALNSDYGSVPALFSGVKANVGITFVLEQVIRKSTTKTQWGTNDAMKKTAQGGIAPTSPTTKLNLWSCVIGNDILGYAQFPGGPSSTDGVVIDYRFFGLSGAANAPFNLGRTGTHEVGHWMNLRHIWGDATCGSDLVSDTPTHNEENYGVPAYPHYSTCSGNPVEMTMNYMDYTNDNAMYMFTNGQKSRMAAIFTSGGPRAAFGI
;
A
#
# COMPACT_ATOMS: atom_id res chain seq x y z
N MET A 1 -70.69 -25.66 -59.63
CA MET A 1 -70.24 -25.17 -60.97
C MET A 1 -69.41 -23.91 -60.73
N LYS A 2 -68.08 -23.96 -60.91
CA LYS A 2 -67.34 -23.25 -62.00
C LYS A 2 -67.80 -21.77 -62.11
N LYS A 3 -67.04 -20.71 -61.81
CA LYS A 3 -65.70 -20.29 -62.31
C LYS A 3 -65.43 -18.84 -61.75
N ILE A 4 -64.20 -18.47 -61.28
CA ILE A 4 -63.20 -17.54 -61.91
C ILE A 4 -63.55 -16.03 -61.72
N LEU A 5 -62.72 -15.03 -61.38
CA LEU A 5 -61.27 -14.77 -61.16
C LEU A 5 -61.12 -13.30 -60.65
N PHE A 6 -60.00 -12.98 -59.95
CA PHE A 6 -59.20 -11.72 -59.97
C PHE A 6 -59.83 -10.40 -59.44
N SER A 7 -59.15 -9.46 -58.79
CA SER A 7 -57.74 -9.27 -58.41
C SER A 7 -57.63 -8.08 -57.43
N ALA A 8 -56.42 -7.89 -56.90
CA ALA A 8 -55.83 -6.68 -56.31
C ALA A 8 -55.84 -6.55 -54.78
N ILE A 9 -54.78 -5.88 -54.31
CA ILE A 9 -54.45 -5.33 -52.98
C ILE A 9 -53.18 -6.00 -52.41
N THR A 10 -52.00 -5.48 -52.77
CA THR A 10 -51.21 -4.44 -52.06
C THR A 10 -50.24 -5.08 -51.08
N ALA A 11 -48.95 -5.02 -51.43
CA ALA A 11 -47.85 -5.43 -50.58
C ALA A 11 -47.68 -4.45 -49.41
N LEU A 12 -47.95 -4.90 -48.18
CA LEU A 12 -47.46 -4.27 -46.96
C LEU A 12 -46.20 -5.01 -46.51
N MET A 13 -45.06 -4.32 -46.51
CA MET A 13 -43.88 -4.77 -45.79
C MET A 13 -44.11 -4.57 -44.28
N LEU A 14 -44.11 -5.67 -43.53
CA LEU A 14 -44.05 -5.66 -42.07
C LEU A 14 -42.58 -5.69 -41.64
N PHE A 15 -42.09 -4.59 -41.09
CA PHE A 15 -40.88 -4.60 -40.26
C PHE A 15 -41.26 -5.19 -38.89
N SER A 16 -40.80 -6.42 -38.63
CA SER A 16 -40.85 -7.02 -37.30
C SER A 16 -39.51 -6.78 -36.60
N CYS A 17 -39.53 -6.01 -35.51
CA CYS A 17 -38.43 -5.97 -34.56
C CYS A 17 -38.53 -7.22 -33.67
N GLN A 18 -37.66 -8.20 -33.91
CA GLN A 18 -37.38 -9.26 -32.94
C GLN A 18 -36.18 -8.84 -32.10
N ASN A 19 -36.45 -8.54 -30.83
CA ASN A 19 -35.46 -8.22 -29.81
C ASN A 19 -35.11 -9.52 -29.09
N ASP A 20 -34.19 -10.31 -29.66
CA ASP A 20 -33.67 -11.49 -28.98
C ASP A 20 -32.64 -11.07 -27.93
N GLN A 21 -33.11 -10.89 -26.70
CA GLN A 21 -32.26 -10.87 -25.53
C GLN A 21 -31.66 -12.26 -25.34
N THR A 22 -30.40 -12.40 -25.75
CA THR A 22 -29.57 -13.51 -25.29
C THR A 22 -28.97 -13.09 -23.95
N GLU A 23 -29.52 -13.61 -22.85
CA GLU A 23 -28.95 -13.50 -21.52
C GLU A 23 -27.60 -14.23 -21.48
N SER A 24 -26.50 -13.49 -21.66
CA SER A 24 -25.17 -13.97 -21.31
C SER A 24 -25.01 -13.90 -19.79
N SER A 25 -25.45 -14.95 -19.11
CA SER A 25 -25.06 -15.25 -17.74
C SER A 25 -23.63 -15.78 -17.73
N ASP A 26 -22.66 -14.88 -17.61
CA ASP A 26 -21.32 -15.23 -17.15
C ASP A 26 -20.70 -14.03 -16.42
N SER A 27 -21.12 -13.87 -15.16
CA SER A 27 -20.38 -13.06 -14.18
C SER A 27 -19.22 -13.89 -13.62
N ASN A 28 -18.32 -14.33 -14.50
CA ASN A 28 -17.04 -14.82 -14.07
C ASN A 28 -16.14 -13.59 -13.90
N SER A 29 -16.18 -12.97 -12.71
CA SER A 29 -15.16 -12.00 -12.32
C SER A 29 -13.85 -12.78 -12.21
N SER A 30 -13.16 -12.94 -13.34
CA SER A 30 -11.81 -13.47 -13.38
C SER A 30 -10.99 -12.70 -12.35
N LEU A 31 -10.44 -13.44 -11.39
CA LEU A 31 -9.48 -12.97 -10.41
C LEU A 31 -8.24 -12.47 -11.15
N ASN A 32 -8.29 -11.25 -11.69
CA ASN A 32 -7.09 -10.60 -12.18
C ASN A 32 -6.25 -10.26 -10.93
N VAL A 33 -5.24 -11.09 -10.71
CA VAL A 33 -4.17 -10.77 -9.78
C VAL A 33 -3.42 -9.59 -10.38
N ALA A 34 -3.18 -8.56 -9.57
CA ALA A 34 -2.45 -7.39 -10.02
C ALA A 34 -1.11 -7.83 -10.64
N SER A 35 -0.82 -7.38 -11.86
CA SER A 35 0.40 -7.77 -12.57
C SER A 35 1.63 -6.97 -12.13
N ARG A 36 1.41 -5.87 -11.41
CA ARG A 36 2.41 -4.92 -10.93
C ARG A 36 2.00 -4.39 -9.55
N ARG A 37 2.96 -3.89 -8.78
CA ARG A 37 2.66 -3.23 -7.51
C ARG A 37 2.00 -1.87 -7.78
N GLY A 38 0.76 -1.69 -7.36
CA GLY A 38 0.11 -0.39 -7.21
C GLY A 38 0.05 0.03 -5.75
N CYS A 39 0.70 1.14 -5.41
CA CYS A 39 0.50 1.87 -4.15
C CYS A 39 -0.14 3.22 -4.46
N ALA A 40 -1.09 3.65 -3.62
CA ALA A 40 -1.79 4.92 -3.79
C ALA A 40 -1.36 6.02 -2.79
N SER A 41 -0.28 5.81 -2.03
CA SER A 41 0.16 6.72 -0.96
C SER A 41 0.47 8.13 -1.46
N GLN A 42 1.15 8.26 -2.61
CA GLN A 42 1.45 9.57 -3.20
C GLN A 42 0.17 10.26 -3.71
N GLN A 43 -0.74 9.54 -4.36
CA GLN A 43 -2.00 10.08 -4.86
C GLN A 43 -2.92 10.52 -3.72
N VAL A 44 -2.95 9.76 -2.61
CA VAL A 44 -3.67 10.14 -1.40
C VAL A 44 -3.05 11.37 -0.76
N PHE A 45 -1.72 11.43 -0.68
CA PHE A 45 -1.01 12.60 -0.19
C PHE A 45 -1.31 13.87 -0.99
N GLU A 46 -1.28 13.79 -2.33
CA GLU A 46 -1.65 14.90 -3.22
C GLU A 46 -3.11 15.32 -3.06
N ALA A 47 -4.03 14.37 -2.93
CA ALA A 47 -5.43 14.66 -2.66
C ALA A 47 -5.61 15.38 -1.31
N GLN A 48 -4.85 14.97 -0.28
CA GLN A 48 -4.85 15.63 1.03
C GLN A 48 -4.25 17.03 0.98
N LEU A 49 -3.17 17.25 0.23
CA LEU A 49 -2.59 18.58 0.00
C LEU A 49 -3.59 19.51 -0.70
N LYS A 50 -4.34 18.99 -1.67
CA LYS A 50 -5.38 19.76 -2.36
C LYS A 50 -6.56 20.10 -1.44
N ALA A 51 -6.94 19.18 -0.55
CA ALA A 51 -8.04 19.37 0.39
C ALA A 51 -7.66 20.29 1.57
N ASP A 52 -6.42 20.23 2.02
CA ASP A 52 -5.86 21.06 3.09
C ASP A 52 -4.46 21.57 2.70
N PRO A 53 -4.37 22.77 2.11
CA PRO A 53 -3.09 23.38 1.74
C PRO A 53 -2.12 23.59 2.92
N THR A 54 -2.61 23.61 4.17
CA THR A 54 -1.73 23.73 5.35
C THR A 54 -0.94 22.46 5.63
N LEU A 55 -1.31 21.33 5.03
CA LEU A 55 -0.53 20.08 5.08
C LEU A 55 0.88 20.28 4.51
N ALA A 56 1.06 21.11 3.47
CA ALA A 56 2.38 21.40 2.91
C ALA A 56 3.31 22.03 3.96
N LEU A 57 2.77 22.94 4.80
CA LEU A 57 3.53 23.56 5.89
C LEU A 57 3.90 22.53 6.95
N ARG A 58 2.94 21.70 7.39
CA ARG A 58 3.21 20.63 8.37
C ARG A 58 4.25 19.63 7.86
N MET A 59 4.23 19.29 6.57
CA MET A 59 5.23 18.41 5.96
C MET A 59 6.62 19.05 5.94
N ASN A 60 6.72 20.34 5.61
CA ASN A 60 8.00 21.06 5.67
C ASN A 60 8.56 21.12 7.09
N GLU A 61 7.71 21.29 8.10
CA GLU A 61 8.09 21.23 9.52
C GLU A 61 8.58 19.83 9.91
N ILE A 62 7.89 18.77 9.46
CA ILE A 62 8.29 17.37 9.68
C ILE A 62 9.63 17.05 9.02
N GLU A 63 9.87 17.49 7.79
CA GLU A 63 11.16 17.31 7.11
C GLU A 63 12.29 18.08 7.80
N SER A 64 12.01 19.33 8.21
CA SER A 64 12.97 20.13 8.97
C SER A 64 13.32 19.50 10.32
N PHE A 65 12.31 19.00 11.03
CA PHE A 65 12.48 18.27 12.28
C PHE A 65 13.27 16.98 12.10
N THR A 66 12.94 16.20 11.05
CA THR A 66 13.62 14.94 10.72
C THR A 66 15.09 15.17 10.42
N LYS A 67 15.39 16.13 9.52
CA LYS A 67 16.77 16.52 9.18
C LYS A 67 17.54 16.97 10.42
N LYS A 68 16.94 17.83 11.24
CA LYS A 68 17.58 18.30 12.49
C LYS A 68 17.87 17.14 13.44
N SER A 69 16.91 16.24 13.64
CA SER A 69 17.03 15.09 14.55
C SER A 69 18.14 14.14 14.12
N ILE A 70 18.26 13.87 12.82
CA ILE A 70 19.36 13.07 12.24
C ILE A 70 20.70 13.79 12.44
N LEU A 71 20.80 15.08 12.10
CA LEU A 71 22.04 15.85 12.22
C LEU A 71 22.54 15.99 13.65
N THR A 72 21.63 16.10 14.63
CA THR A 72 21.98 16.20 16.05
C THR A 72 22.03 14.84 16.76
N ASN A 73 21.87 13.73 16.01
CA ASN A 73 21.77 12.37 16.54
C ASN A 73 20.71 12.21 17.66
N ARG A 74 19.62 12.99 17.59
CA ARG A 74 18.47 12.87 18.48
C ARG A 74 17.50 11.88 17.87
N LEU A 75 17.85 10.60 17.96
CA LEU A 75 17.04 9.48 17.46
C LEU A 75 16.62 8.61 18.65
N VAL A 76 15.55 7.82 18.49
CA VAL A 76 15.16 6.86 19.52
C VAL A 76 16.30 5.84 19.68
N ASN A 77 16.84 5.72 20.91
CA ASN A 77 17.91 4.80 21.26
C ASN A 77 17.38 3.64 22.13
N GLY A 78 16.34 2.97 21.63
CA GLY A 78 15.62 1.92 22.34
C GLY A 78 14.65 1.19 21.41
N LYS A 79 14.00 0.14 21.92
CA LYS A 79 12.99 -0.62 21.18
C LYS A 79 11.73 0.22 21.05
N ILE A 80 11.30 0.52 19.83
CA ILE A 80 9.98 1.09 19.56
C ILE A 80 9.01 -0.08 19.46
N GLU A 81 7.96 -0.06 20.27
CA GLU A 81 6.88 -1.03 20.20
C GLU A 81 5.60 -0.33 19.74
N ILE A 82 5.00 -0.83 18.66
CA ILE A 82 3.85 -0.21 18.01
C ILE A 82 2.64 -1.13 18.22
N PRO A 83 1.66 -0.73 19.04
CA PRO A 83 0.38 -1.41 19.12
C PRO A 83 -0.37 -1.29 17.79
N VAL A 84 -0.92 -2.41 17.31
CA VAL A 84 -1.61 -2.50 16.02
C VAL A 84 -3.07 -2.89 16.22
N ILE A 85 -3.95 -2.12 15.58
CA ILE A 85 -5.38 -2.43 15.44
C ILE A 85 -5.62 -2.84 13.99
N VAL A 86 -6.18 -4.03 13.77
CA VAL A 86 -6.51 -4.53 12.43
C VAL A 86 -8.02 -4.47 12.22
N ASN A 87 -8.45 -3.67 11.24
CA ASN A 87 -9.84 -3.40 10.88
C ASN A 87 -10.20 -4.15 9.59
N VAL A 88 -10.97 -5.23 9.69
CA VAL A 88 -11.38 -6.05 8.54
C VAL A 88 -12.79 -5.67 8.10
N LEU A 89 -12.92 -5.18 6.87
CA LEU A 89 -14.20 -4.90 6.20
C LEU A 89 -14.43 -5.93 5.10
N TYR A 90 -15.48 -6.72 5.24
CA TYR A 90 -15.72 -7.88 4.37
C TYR A 90 -17.16 -7.98 3.88
N ARG A 91 -17.35 -8.38 2.62
CA ARG A 91 -18.64 -8.74 2.02
C ARG A 91 -18.79 -10.25 1.85
N THR A 92 -17.70 -10.95 1.55
CA THR A 92 -17.68 -12.41 1.36
C THR A 92 -16.82 -13.11 2.42
N ALA A 93 -16.93 -14.43 2.52
CA ALA A 93 -16.11 -15.23 3.45
C ALA A 93 -14.61 -15.09 3.16
N ALA A 94 -14.21 -15.02 1.88
CA ALA A 94 -12.81 -14.85 1.48
C ALA A 94 -12.23 -13.49 1.92
N GLN A 95 -13.06 -12.44 1.96
CA GLN A 95 -12.64 -11.10 2.41
C GLN A 95 -12.55 -11.01 3.94
N ASN A 96 -13.20 -11.91 4.67
CA ASN A 96 -13.10 -12.01 6.12
C ASN A 96 -11.84 -12.78 6.51
N ILE A 97 -10.68 -12.18 6.29
CA ILE A 97 -9.38 -12.82 6.49
C ILE A 97 -9.22 -13.38 7.91
N SER A 98 -8.58 -14.55 7.99
CA SER A 98 -8.43 -15.29 9.24
C SER A 98 -7.49 -14.57 10.22
N ASN A 99 -7.62 -14.86 11.52
CA ASN A 99 -6.65 -14.37 12.52
C ASN A 99 -5.22 -14.84 12.21
N ALA A 100 -5.04 -16.03 11.61
CA ALA A 100 -3.72 -16.54 11.23
C ALA A 100 -3.10 -15.71 10.10
N GLN A 101 -3.88 -15.33 9.09
CA GLN A 101 -3.41 -14.43 8.02
C GLN A 101 -3.06 -13.05 8.58
N ILE A 102 -3.88 -12.52 9.50
CA ILE A 102 -3.60 -11.26 10.19
C ILE A 102 -2.29 -11.35 10.99
N GLN A 103 -2.14 -12.38 11.83
CA GLN A 103 -0.94 -12.58 12.62
C GLN A 103 0.30 -12.73 11.74
N SER A 104 0.19 -13.42 10.60
CA SER A 104 1.31 -13.55 9.66
C SER A 104 1.81 -12.21 9.11
N GLN A 105 0.93 -11.20 8.94
CA GLN A 105 1.36 -9.85 8.57
C GLN A 105 2.17 -9.18 9.68
N ILE A 106 1.75 -9.36 10.93
CA ILE A 106 2.45 -8.82 12.10
C ILE A 106 3.82 -9.49 12.22
N ASP A 107 3.90 -10.81 12.00
CA ASP A 107 5.15 -11.56 11.99
C ASP A 107 6.09 -11.11 10.85
N VAL A 108 5.54 -10.83 9.66
CA VAL A 108 6.29 -10.27 8.53
C VAL A 108 6.84 -8.89 8.86
N LEU A 109 6.02 -7.97 9.39
CA LEU A 109 6.50 -6.65 9.82
C LEU A 109 7.62 -6.78 10.86
N ASN A 110 7.45 -7.66 11.85
CA ASN A 110 8.49 -7.91 12.85
C ASN A 110 9.76 -8.50 12.25
N LYS A 111 9.68 -9.30 11.19
CA LYS A 111 10.88 -9.80 10.50
C LYS A 111 11.58 -8.71 9.71
N ASP A 112 10.84 -7.99 8.88
CA ASP A 112 11.39 -7.01 7.94
C ASP A 112 11.99 -5.80 8.65
N PHE A 113 11.33 -5.31 9.71
CA PHE A 113 11.81 -4.17 10.50
C PHE A 113 12.91 -4.56 11.50
N ASN A 114 13.22 -5.85 11.69
CA ASN A 114 14.29 -6.30 12.58
C ASN A 114 15.39 -7.09 11.87
N ALA A 115 15.42 -7.10 10.53
CA ALA A 115 16.37 -7.87 9.72
C ALA A 115 16.38 -9.38 10.06
N LEU A 116 15.21 -9.93 10.38
CA LEU A 116 14.99 -11.35 10.66
C LEU A 116 14.29 -12.07 9.49
N ASN A 117 14.09 -11.38 8.37
CA ASN A 117 13.62 -11.96 7.12
C ASN A 117 14.69 -12.87 6.51
N SER A 118 14.30 -14.05 6.03
CA SER A 118 15.23 -15.10 5.57
C SER A 118 16.03 -14.71 4.33
N ASP A 119 15.50 -13.78 3.53
CA ASP A 119 16.10 -13.19 2.33
C ASP A 119 17.02 -11.99 2.63
N TYR A 120 17.17 -11.56 3.89
CA TYR A 120 18.08 -10.47 4.27
C TYR A 120 19.56 -10.74 3.95
N GLY A 121 19.92 -12.02 3.84
CA GLY A 121 21.24 -12.47 3.39
C GLY A 121 21.49 -12.28 1.89
N SER A 122 20.43 -12.12 1.09
CA SER A 122 20.49 -11.96 -0.38
C SER A 122 20.78 -10.52 -0.83
N VAL A 123 21.01 -9.59 0.11
CA VAL A 123 21.45 -8.22 -0.19
C VAL A 123 22.78 -8.24 -0.92
N PRO A 124 22.87 -7.66 -2.14
CA PRO A 124 24.13 -7.58 -2.87
C PRO A 124 25.22 -6.91 -2.04
N ALA A 125 26.47 -7.35 -2.22
CA ALA A 125 27.61 -6.85 -1.47
C ALA A 125 27.79 -5.32 -1.55
N LEU A 126 27.38 -4.70 -2.67
CA LEU A 126 27.39 -3.25 -2.84
C LEU A 126 26.56 -2.51 -1.77
N PHE A 127 25.45 -3.11 -1.31
CA PHE A 127 24.51 -2.49 -0.37
C PHE A 127 24.62 -3.07 1.05
N SER A 128 25.52 -4.02 1.30
CA SER A 128 25.65 -4.66 2.62
C SER A 128 26.08 -3.70 3.72
N GLY A 129 26.77 -2.60 3.38
CA GLY A 129 27.19 -1.56 4.32
C GLY A 129 26.07 -0.63 4.76
N VAL A 130 24.95 -0.58 4.01
CA VAL A 130 23.84 0.35 4.29
C VAL A 130 22.56 -0.34 4.74
N LYS A 131 22.45 -1.67 4.63
CA LYS A 131 21.26 -2.41 5.10
C LYS A 131 21.07 -2.29 6.62
N ALA A 132 19.83 -2.12 7.04
CA ALA A 132 19.48 -1.84 8.42
C ALA A 132 18.65 -2.93 9.10
N ASN A 133 18.96 -3.17 10.37
CA ASN A 133 17.96 -3.58 11.36
C ASN A 133 17.30 -2.29 11.89
N VAL A 134 16.03 -2.04 11.58
CA VAL A 134 15.32 -0.82 11.98
C VAL A 134 15.07 -0.79 13.48
N GLY A 135 14.74 -1.94 14.09
CA GLY A 135 14.58 -2.09 15.54
C GLY A 135 13.17 -1.72 16.05
N ILE A 136 12.14 -1.94 15.23
CA ILE A 136 10.74 -1.66 15.57
C ILE A 136 9.98 -2.98 15.71
N THR A 137 9.22 -3.13 16.79
CA THR A 137 8.34 -4.28 17.02
C THR A 137 6.89 -3.86 16.91
N PHE A 138 6.08 -4.70 16.29
CA PHE A 138 4.64 -4.53 16.14
C PHE A 138 3.91 -5.58 16.98
N VAL A 139 2.92 -5.14 17.75
CA VAL A 139 2.13 -6.01 18.62
C VAL A 139 0.66 -5.89 18.24
N LEU A 140 0.05 -7.00 17.82
CA LEU A 140 -1.38 -7.04 17.54
C LEU A 140 -2.15 -6.86 18.85
N GLU A 141 -2.89 -5.76 18.97
CA GLU A 141 -3.68 -5.47 20.17
C GLU A 141 -5.14 -5.88 19.99
N GLN A 142 -5.71 -5.62 18.81
CA GLN A 142 -7.12 -5.92 18.55
C GLN A 142 -7.38 -6.18 17.07
N VAL A 143 -8.32 -7.08 16.80
CA VAL A 143 -8.95 -7.25 15.48
C VAL A 143 -10.41 -6.82 15.57
N ILE A 144 -10.78 -5.83 14.76
CA ILE A 144 -12.16 -5.34 14.63
C ILE A 144 -12.67 -5.78 13.26
N ARG A 145 -13.85 -6.41 13.22
CA ARG A 145 -14.44 -6.92 11.99
C ARG A 145 -15.81 -6.30 11.74
N LYS A 146 -16.12 -5.98 10.49
CA LYS A 146 -17.44 -5.47 10.10
C LYS A 146 -17.83 -5.97 8.71
N SER A 147 -19.00 -6.60 8.62
CA SER A 147 -19.58 -6.96 7.34
C SER A 147 -20.08 -5.72 6.59
N THR A 148 -19.95 -5.72 5.26
CA THR A 148 -20.39 -4.61 4.39
C THR A 148 -21.09 -5.13 3.14
N THR A 149 -21.95 -4.31 2.53
CA THR A 149 -22.55 -4.57 1.22
C THR A 149 -21.73 -3.97 0.07
N LYS A 150 -20.75 -3.12 0.38
CA LYS A 150 -19.89 -2.50 -0.63
C LYS A 150 -19.02 -3.55 -1.33
N THR A 151 -18.90 -3.42 -2.65
CA THR A 151 -18.05 -4.29 -3.47
C THR A 151 -16.59 -3.84 -3.49
N GLN A 152 -16.34 -2.53 -3.34
CA GLN A 152 -15.01 -1.92 -3.23
C GLN A 152 -15.08 -0.60 -2.44
N TRP A 153 -13.93 -0.15 -1.93
CA TRP A 153 -13.82 1.08 -1.13
C TRP A 153 -13.05 2.20 -1.82
N GLY A 154 -12.19 1.91 -2.80
CA GLY A 154 -11.29 2.89 -3.41
C GLY A 154 -10.26 3.45 -2.42
N THR A 155 -9.68 4.60 -2.76
CA THR A 155 -8.59 5.25 -2.01
C THR A 155 -9.02 6.58 -1.36
N ASN A 156 -10.33 6.84 -1.24
CA ASN A 156 -10.89 8.10 -0.71
C ASN A 156 -11.16 8.07 0.82
N ASP A 157 -10.54 7.13 1.53
CA ASP A 157 -10.68 6.90 2.97
C ASP A 157 -12.11 6.56 3.44
N ALA A 158 -13.03 6.13 2.56
CA ALA A 158 -14.38 5.76 2.96
C ALA A 158 -14.42 4.59 3.96
N MET A 159 -13.46 3.66 3.85
CA MET A 159 -13.31 2.51 4.78
C MET A 159 -12.92 2.94 6.19
N LYS A 160 -12.35 4.14 6.35
CA LYS A 160 -11.94 4.71 7.64
C LYS A 160 -13.06 5.53 8.30
N LYS A 161 -14.28 5.55 7.73
CA LYS A 161 -15.38 6.42 8.22
C LYS A 161 -16.61 5.59 8.57
N THR A 162 -16.99 5.55 9.85
CA THR A 162 -18.21 4.86 10.32
C THR A 162 -19.46 5.33 9.58
N ALA A 163 -19.58 6.64 9.34
CA ALA A 163 -20.70 7.26 8.61
C ALA A 163 -20.81 6.79 7.14
N GLN A 164 -19.73 6.26 6.55
CA GLN A 164 -19.71 5.73 5.19
C GLN A 164 -19.72 4.19 5.16
N GLY A 165 -20.06 3.57 6.29
CA GLY A 165 -20.11 2.12 6.48
C GLY A 165 -18.78 1.50 6.94
N GLY A 166 -17.71 2.27 7.03
CA GLY A 166 -16.37 1.81 7.41
C GLY A 166 -16.19 1.59 8.93
N ILE A 167 -14.93 1.55 9.35
CA ILE A 167 -14.48 1.49 10.75
C ILE A 167 -13.54 2.69 10.98
N ALA A 168 -13.89 3.57 11.92
CA ALA A 168 -13.03 4.70 12.29
C ALA A 168 -11.74 4.23 12.97
N PRO A 169 -10.61 4.97 12.83
CA PRO A 169 -9.37 4.62 13.51
C PRO A 169 -9.56 4.55 15.02
N THR A 170 -8.95 3.55 15.66
CA THR A 170 -8.93 3.39 17.11
C THR A 170 -7.61 3.95 17.65
N SER A 171 -7.70 4.99 18.49
CA SER A 171 -6.55 5.68 19.11
C SER A 171 -5.36 5.92 18.15
N PRO A 172 -5.56 6.56 16.97
CA PRO A 172 -4.54 6.72 15.94
C PRO A 172 -3.29 7.50 16.37
N THR A 173 -3.33 8.20 17.51
CA THR A 173 -2.16 8.89 18.08
C THR A 173 -1.21 7.95 18.82
N THR A 174 -1.65 6.74 19.19
CA THR A 174 -0.85 5.76 19.95
C THR A 174 -0.90 4.35 19.37
N LYS A 175 -1.69 4.13 18.31
CA LYS A 175 -1.88 2.81 17.68
C LYS A 175 -1.88 2.91 16.16
N LEU A 176 -1.17 2.00 15.53
CA LEU A 176 -1.18 1.85 14.08
C LEU A 176 -2.48 1.15 13.70
N ASN A 177 -3.30 1.82 12.90
CA ASN A 177 -4.52 1.24 12.35
C ASN A 177 -4.23 0.68 10.96
N LEU A 178 -4.44 -0.64 10.79
CA LEU A 178 -4.37 -1.33 9.51
C LEU A 178 -5.79 -1.69 9.07
N TRP A 179 -6.20 -1.31 7.86
CA TRP A 179 -7.46 -1.78 7.27
C TRP A 179 -7.19 -2.88 6.24
N SER A 180 -7.99 -3.93 6.30
CA SER A 180 -8.09 -4.97 5.27
C SER A 180 -9.46 -4.88 4.61
N CYS A 181 -9.50 -4.58 3.31
CA CYS A 181 -10.74 -4.47 2.55
C CYS A 181 -10.50 -4.67 1.05
N VAL A 182 -11.55 -4.61 0.21
CA VAL A 182 -11.37 -4.54 -1.25
C VAL A 182 -11.11 -3.09 -1.65
N ILE A 183 -9.91 -2.77 -2.13
CA ILE A 183 -9.58 -1.41 -2.56
C ILE A 183 -10.10 -1.16 -3.98
N GLY A 184 -9.74 -2.05 -4.92
CA GLY A 184 -10.05 -1.92 -6.34
C GLY A 184 -8.93 -1.25 -7.16
N ASN A 185 -9.10 -1.19 -8.48
CA ASN A 185 -8.19 -0.52 -9.43
C ASN A 185 -6.72 -0.97 -9.36
N ASP A 186 -6.46 -2.26 -9.15
CA ASP A 186 -5.11 -2.85 -9.04
C ASP A 186 -4.20 -2.22 -7.97
N ILE A 187 -4.78 -1.47 -7.03
CA ILE A 187 -4.07 -0.95 -5.85
C ILE A 187 -3.97 -2.05 -4.80
N LEU A 188 -2.75 -2.35 -4.37
CA LEU A 188 -2.48 -3.31 -3.30
C LEU A 188 -2.61 -2.69 -1.93
N GLY A 189 -2.21 -1.43 -1.79
CA GLY A 189 -2.23 -0.72 -0.53
C GLY A 189 -2.04 0.78 -0.68
N TYR A 190 -2.27 1.49 0.41
CA TYR A 190 -1.84 2.86 0.57
C TYR A 190 -1.72 3.20 2.06
N ALA A 191 -0.93 4.22 2.36
CA ALA A 191 -0.76 4.80 3.66
C ALA A 191 -1.13 6.27 3.66
N GLN A 192 -1.38 6.79 4.85
CA GLN A 192 -1.32 8.22 5.11
C GLN A 192 0.07 8.57 5.66
N PHE A 193 0.77 9.50 5.00
CA PHE A 193 2.00 10.10 5.52
C PHE A 193 1.73 10.86 6.84
N PRO A 194 2.74 11.06 7.70
CA PRO A 194 2.62 11.93 8.86
C PRO A 194 2.12 13.34 8.50
N GLY A 195 1.50 14.05 9.44
CA GLY A 195 0.97 15.41 9.23
C GLY A 195 -0.44 15.48 8.63
N GLY A 196 -0.96 14.38 8.09
CA GLY A 196 -2.36 14.22 7.71
C GLY A 196 -3.31 14.17 8.92
N PRO A 197 -4.64 14.18 8.69
CA PRO A 197 -5.62 14.20 9.77
C PRO A 197 -5.67 12.86 10.52
N SER A 198 -5.79 12.95 11.85
CA SER A 198 -5.87 11.78 12.75
C SER A 198 -7.07 10.86 12.44
N SER A 199 -8.16 11.40 11.93
CA SER A 199 -9.39 10.65 11.59
C SER A 199 -9.23 9.67 10.41
N THR A 200 -8.10 9.71 9.70
CA THR A 200 -7.78 8.81 8.58
C THR A 200 -6.35 8.25 8.66
N ASP A 201 -5.62 8.47 9.76
CA ASP A 201 -4.25 7.99 9.91
C ASP A 201 -4.16 6.46 9.95
N GLY A 202 -3.14 5.93 9.28
CA GLY A 202 -2.84 4.51 9.19
C GLY A 202 -2.71 4.01 7.75
N VAL A 203 -2.84 2.69 7.59
CA VAL A 203 -2.49 1.96 6.37
C VAL A 203 -3.67 1.10 5.92
N VAL A 204 -3.95 1.06 4.63
CA VAL A 204 -4.96 0.17 4.03
C VAL A 204 -4.28 -0.79 3.09
N ILE A 205 -4.64 -2.07 3.16
CA ILE A 205 -4.11 -3.14 2.33
C ILE A 205 -5.30 -3.92 1.76
N ASP A 206 -5.27 -4.20 0.46
CA ASP A 206 -6.27 -5.07 -0.15
C ASP A 206 -6.18 -6.47 0.46
N TYR A 207 -7.33 -7.06 0.83
CA TYR A 207 -7.37 -8.33 1.56
C TYR A 207 -6.59 -9.47 0.89
N ARG A 208 -6.44 -9.43 -0.44
CA ARG A 208 -5.67 -10.41 -1.24
C ARG A 208 -4.17 -10.39 -0.92
N PHE A 209 -3.64 -9.23 -0.52
CA PHE A 209 -2.21 -9.00 -0.34
C PHE A 209 -1.85 -8.71 1.12
N PHE A 210 -2.75 -9.06 2.05
CA PHE A 210 -2.55 -8.91 3.49
C PHE A 210 -1.85 -10.15 4.06
N GLY A 211 -0.71 -9.95 4.71
CA GLY A 211 0.07 -11.02 5.35
C GLY A 211 0.60 -12.05 4.35
N LEU A 212 0.90 -13.24 4.86
CA LEU A 212 1.18 -14.39 4.02
C LEU A 212 -0.13 -14.91 3.45
N SER A 213 -0.45 -14.46 2.24
CA SER A 213 -1.67 -14.87 1.54
C SER A 213 -1.41 -16.09 0.64
N GLY A 214 -2.47 -16.76 0.23
CA GLY A 214 -2.37 -17.96 -0.60
C GLY A 214 -1.66 -17.70 -1.93
N ALA A 215 -1.07 -18.75 -2.53
CA ALA A 215 -0.32 -18.67 -3.79
C ALA A 215 -1.12 -18.07 -4.96
N ALA A 216 -2.46 -18.11 -4.89
CA ALA A 216 -3.34 -17.45 -5.85
C ALA A 216 -3.18 -15.91 -5.90
N ASN A 217 -2.52 -15.29 -4.91
CA ASN A 217 -2.25 -13.85 -4.87
C ASN A 217 -0.78 -13.53 -5.16
N ALA A 218 0.04 -14.52 -5.54
CA ALA A 218 1.41 -14.27 -5.98
C ALA A 218 1.40 -13.37 -7.23
N PRO A 219 2.34 -12.41 -7.36
CA PRO A 219 3.61 -12.34 -6.63
C PRO A 219 3.59 -11.48 -5.36
N PHE A 220 2.42 -11.08 -4.87
CA PHE A 220 2.27 -10.14 -3.74
C PHE A 220 1.65 -10.81 -2.51
N ASN A 221 2.22 -11.95 -2.13
CA ASN A 221 1.65 -12.85 -1.14
C ASN A 221 2.59 -13.14 0.04
N LEU A 222 3.68 -12.37 0.19
CA LEU A 222 4.63 -12.50 1.31
C LEU A 222 4.52 -11.34 2.30
N GLY A 223 3.46 -10.54 2.22
CA GLY A 223 3.14 -9.46 3.16
C GLY A 223 3.99 -8.20 3.00
N ARG A 224 4.75 -8.05 1.90
CA ARG A 224 5.63 -6.88 1.71
C ARG A 224 4.88 -5.62 1.27
N THR A 225 3.66 -5.77 0.77
CA THR A 225 2.71 -4.64 0.69
C THR A 225 2.55 -3.97 2.06
N GLY A 226 2.33 -4.74 3.13
CA GLY A 226 2.24 -4.18 4.48
C GLY A 226 3.52 -3.49 4.93
N THR A 227 4.68 -4.08 4.65
CA THR A 227 5.99 -3.49 4.96
C THR A 227 6.21 -2.15 4.24
N HIS A 228 5.90 -2.10 2.94
CA HIS A 228 5.99 -0.90 2.11
C HIS A 228 5.09 0.23 2.62
N GLU A 229 3.80 -0.06 2.84
CA GLU A 229 2.86 0.97 3.31
C GLU A 229 3.18 1.47 4.73
N VAL A 230 3.66 0.59 5.61
CA VAL A 230 4.12 1.01 6.95
C VAL A 230 5.37 1.91 6.83
N GLY A 231 6.24 1.69 5.84
CA GLY A 231 7.32 2.61 5.51
C GLY A 231 6.82 4.03 5.20
N HIS A 232 5.79 4.16 4.36
CA HIS A 232 5.14 5.46 4.09
C HIS A 232 4.53 6.09 5.33
N TRP A 233 3.81 5.30 6.14
CA TRP A 233 3.26 5.75 7.41
C TRP A 233 4.36 6.26 8.36
N MET A 234 5.58 5.73 8.25
CA MET A 234 6.79 6.17 8.96
C MET A 234 7.67 7.17 8.19
N ASN A 235 7.10 7.95 7.27
CA ASN A 235 7.75 9.06 6.58
C ASN A 235 8.82 8.68 5.52
N LEU A 236 8.78 7.44 5.01
CA LEU A 236 9.56 7.05 3.84
C LEU A 236 8.81 7.36 2.55
N ARG A 237 9.53 7.83 1.54
CA ARG A 237 8.99 8.02 0.19
C ARG A 237 9.32 6.81 -0.67
N HIS A 238 8.68 6.71 -1.83
CA HIS A 238 9.15 5.83 -2.87
C HIS A 238 10.60 6.14 -3.22
N ILE A 239 11.41 5.11 -3.48
CA ILE A 239 12.87 5.24 -3.60
C ILE A 239 13.30 6.10 -4.81
N TRP A 240 12.47 6.18 -5.86
CA TRP A 240 12.69 7.07 -7.01
C TRP A 240 12.20 8.51 -6.77
N GLY A 241 11.55 8.77 -5.64
CA GLY A 241 11.10 10.11 -5.25
C GLY A 241 9.88 10.63 -6.02
N ASP A 242 9.08 9.75 -6.63
CA ASP A 242 7.84 10.09 -7.36
C ASP A 242 8.07 11.08 -8.53
N ALA A 243 9.29 11.16 -9.04
CA ALA A 243 9.70 11.97 -10.19
C ALA A 243 10.91 11.35 -10.89
N THR A 244 11.12 11.65 -12.17
CA THR A 244 12.31 11.17 -12.88
C THR A 244 13.58 11.71 -12.23
N CYS A 245 14.45 10.81 -11.76
CA CYS A 245 15.65 11.18 -10.99
C CYS A 245 15.32 12.04 -9.76
N GLY A 246 14.20 11.75 -9.11
CA GLY A 246 13.75 12.40 -7.89
C GLY A 246 14.60 12.03 -6.68
N SER A 247 14.15 12.50 -5.51
CA SER A 247 14.78 12.18 -4.24
C SER A 247 13.74 11.68 -3.24
N ASP A 248 14.05 10.58 -2.58
CA ASP A 248 13.30 10.04 -1.44
C ASP A 248 13.72 10.68 -0.09
N LEU A 249 14.63 11.66 -0.14
CA LEU A 249 15.23 12.36 0.99
C LEU A 249 16.07 11.48 1.92
N VAL A 250 16.63 10.39 1.38
CA VAL A 250 17.57 9.49 2.04
C VAL A 250 18.86 9.47 1.23
N SER A 251 20.01 9.65 1.89
CA SER A 251 21.30 9.79 1.17
C SER A 251 21.98 8.47 0.83
N ASP A 252 21.59 7.37 1.48
CA ASP A 252 22.17 6.03 1.28
C ASP A 252 21.29 5.12 0.39
N THR A 253 20.21 5.67 -0.16
CA THR A 253 19.47 5.12 -1.29
C THR A 253 20.00 5.78 -2.57
N PRO A 254 20.52 5.00 -3.54
CA PRO A 254 20.93 5.55 -4.83
C PRO A 254 19.74 6.20 -5.55
N THR A 255 19.99 7.21 -6.39
CA THR A 255 18.93 7.81 -7.22
C THR A 255 18.42 6.79 -8.24
N HIS A 256 17.12 6.57 -8.28
CA HIS A 256 16.46 5.79 -9.32
C HIS A 256 15.86 6.71 -10.37
N ASN A 257 15.77 6.26 -11.63
CA ASN A 257 15.12 7.08 -12.66
C ASN A 257 13.60 6.95 -12.60
N GLU A 258 13.09 5.76 -12.29
CA GLU A 258 11.67 5.43 -12.19
C GLU A 258 11.51 4.28 -11.18
N GLU A 259 10.27 3.87 -10.93
CA GLU A 259 9.98 2.66 -10.17
C GLU A 259 10.35 1.39 -10.94
N ASN A 260 10.71 0.33 -10.20
CA ASN A 260 11.01 -0.98 -10.77
C ASN A 260 9.92 -1.99 -10.46
N TYR A 261 9.64 -2.91 -11.39
CA TYR A 261 8.64 -3.97 -11.22
C TYR A 261 9.24 -5.36 -11.41
N GLY A 262 8.53 -6.38 -10.93
CA GLY A 262 8.94 -7.77 -11.11
C GLY A 262 10.15 -8.12 -10.24
N VAL A 263 11.10 -8.85 -10.83
CA VAL A 263 12.37 -9.24 -10.18
C VAL A 263 13.52 -8.77 -11.09
N PRO A 264 13.92 -7.49 -11.04
CA PRO A 264 14.97 -6.96 -11.90
C PRO A 264 16.29 -7.73 -11.73
N ALA A 265 17.00 -7.96 -12.82
CA ALA A 265 18.34 -8.54 -12.77
C ALA A 265 19.32 -7.57 -12.09
N TYR A 266 20.19 -8.10 -11.23
CA TYR A 266 21.24 -7.31 -10.58
C TYR A 266 22.57 -7.43 -11.37
N PRO A 267 23.31 -6.32 -11.58
CA PRO A 267 22.95 -4.94 -11.25
C PRO A 267 21.95 -4.34 -12.24
N HIS A 268 21.00 -3.54 -11.72
CA HIS A 268 20.14 -2.66 -12.51
C HIS A 268 20.70 -1.24 -12.43
N TYR A 269 20.89 -0.57 -13.57
CA TYR A 269 21.50 0.75 -13.63
C TYR A 269 20.45 1.81 -13.94
N SER A 270 20.44 2.87 -13.14
CA SER A 270 19.62 4.05 -13.40
C SER A 270 20.14 4.81 -14.62
N THR A 271 19.24 5.48 -15.33
CA THR A 271 19.58 6.44 -16.41
C THR A 271 19.93 7.85 -15.88
N CYS A 272 19.85 8.06 -14.56
CA CYS A 272 20.22 9.32 -13.93
C CYS A 272 21.73 9.60 -14.00
N SER A 273 22.11 10.87 -13.76
CA SER A 273 23.51 11.30 -13.78
C SER A 273 24.39 10.41 -12.88
N GLY A 274 25.50 9.92 -13.44
CA GLY A 274 26.41 9.00 -12.77
C GLY A 274 26.05 7.51 -12.90
N ASN A 275 24.92 7.18 -13.53
CA ASN A 275 24.41 5.81 -13.72
C ASN A 275 24.52 4.96 -12.43
N PRO A 276 23.92 5.38 -11.31
CA PRO A 276 24.00 4.61 -10.08
C PRO A 276 23.36 3.22 -10.25
N VAL A 277 23.89 2.23 -9.53
CA VAL A 277 23.22 0.93 -9.41
C VAL A 277 22.01 1.11 -8.50
N GLU A 278 20.83 0.79 -9.01
CA GLU A 278 19.58 0.91 -8.29
C GLU A 278 19.43 -0.17 -7.21
N MET A 279 18.85 0.21 -6.08
CA MET A 279 18.55 -0.66 -4.96
C MET A 279 17.14 -1.27 -5.14
N THR A 280 16.95 -2.05 -6.20
CA THR A 280 15.65 -2.64 -6.59
C THR A 280 15.04 -3.57 -5.53
N MET A 281 15.86 -4.01 -4.56
CA MET A 281 15.44 -4.83 -3.42
C MET A 281 15.02 -4.03 -2.18
N ASN A 282 14.97 -2.70 -2.27
CA ASN A 282 14.45 -1.88 -1.20
C ASN A 282 12.93 -2.07 -1.06
N TYR A 283 12.41 -2.12 0.17
CA TYR A 283 10.97 -2.23 0.40
C TYR A 283 10.18 -1.04 -0.16
N MET A 284 10.80 0.11 -0.41
CA MET A 284 10.16 1.31 -0.96
C MET A 284 10.20 1.39 -2.50
N ASP A 285 10.60 0.32 -3.18
CA ASP A 285 10.41 0.15 -4.64
C ASP A 285 9.13 -0.65 -4.95
N TYR A 286 8.80 -0.84 -6.23
CA TYR A 286 7.59 -1.54 -6.70
C TYR A 286 7.80 -2.99 -7.15
N THR A 287 8.94 -3.57 -6.79
CA THR A 287 9.27 -4.95 -7.12
C THR A 287 8.32 -5.95 -6.44
N ASN A 288 8.37 -7.20 -6.90
CA ASN A 288 7.59 -8.30 -6.32
C ASN A 288 8.01 -8.53 -4.86
N ASP A 289 7.12 -9.12 -4.04
CA ASP A 289 7.41 -9.35 -2.62
C ASP A 289 8.69 -10.19 -2.41
N ASN A 290 8.99 -11.12 -3.31
CA ASN A 290 10.18 -11.97 -3.24
C ASN A 290 11.47 -11.29 -3.72
N ALA A 291 11.39 -10.05 -4.21
CA ALA A 291 12.51 -9.27 -4.70
C ALA A 291 12.87 -8.09 -3.78
N MET A 292 12.08 -7.82 -2.74
CA MET A 292 12.34 -6.77 -1.76
C MET A 292 12.58 -7.34 -0.36
N TYR A 293 13.68 -6.93 0.26
CA TYR A 293 14.16 -7.57 1.49
C TYR A 293 15.07 -6.69 2.35
N MET A 294 15.10 -5.37 2.13
CA MET A 294 15.86 -4.45 2.98
C MET A 294 15.27 -3.04 3.10
N PHE A 295 15.50 -2.43 4.26
CA PHE A 295 15.60 -0.98 4.45
C PHE A 295 17.06 -0.57 4.61
N THR A 296 17.36 0.73 4.43
CA THR A 296 18.70 1.30 4.67
C THR A 296 18.82 1.95 6.06
N ASN A 297 20.06 2.25 6.48
CA ASN A 297 20.35 2.96 7.73
C ASN A 297 19.82 4.40 7.70
N GLY A 298 19.82 5.06 6.53
CA GLY A 298 19.19 6.35 6.32
C GLY A 298 17.67 6.30 6.45
N GLN A 299 17.01 5.29 5.87
CA GLN A 299 15.58 5.04 6.07
C GLN A 299 15.25 4.78 7.55
N LYS A 300 16.03 3.93 8.23
CA LYS A 300 15.93 3.73 9.69
C LYS A 300 15.98 5.05 10.46
N SER A 301 16.93 5.92 10.13
CA SER A 301 17.10 7.20 10.82
C SER A 301 15.92 8.14 10.63
N ARG A 302 15.33 8.19 9.42
CA ARG A 302 14.09 8.94 9.15
C ARG A 302 12.91 8.40 9.95
N MET A 303 12.72 7.08 9.96
CA MET A 303 11.66 6.45 10.75
C MET A 303 11.85 6.72 12.25
N ALA A 304 13.06 6.55 12.78
CA ALA A 304 13.33 6.79 14.20
C ALA A 304 13.09 8.26 14.61
N ALA A 305 13.39 9.22 13.74
CA ALA A 305 13.23 10.64 14.04
C ALA A 305 11.79 11.00 14.41
N ILE A 306 10.79 10.48 13.68
CA ILE A 306 9.39 10.89 13.88
C ILE A 306 8.79 10.41 15.21
N PHE A 307 9.42 9.42 15.86
CA PHE A 307 9.03 8.90 17.18
C PHE A 307 9.73 9.62 18.34
N THR A 308 10.71 10.51 18.07
CA THR A 308 11.35 11.27 19.14
C THR A 308 10.46 12.39 19.66
N SER A 309 10.68 12.82 20.92
CA SER A 309 9.93 13.92 21.52
C SER A 309 9.91 15.18 20.65
N GLY A 310 8.70 15.65 20.31
CA GLY A 310 8.45 16.76 19.38
C GLY A 310 8.23 16.34 17.93
N GLY A 311 8.46 15.07 17.59
CA GLY A 311 8.15 14.48 16.29
C GLY A 311 6.66 14.17 16.13
N PRO A 312 6.17 13.98 14.89
CA PRO A 312 4.75 13.82 14.61
C PRO A 312 4.14 12.52 15.14
N ARG A 313 4.96 11.53 15.51
CA ARG A 313 4.53 10.26 16.12
C ARG A 313 5.14 10.04 17.51
N ALA A 314 5.55 11.10 18.19
CA ALA A 314 6.16 11.03 19.54
C ALA A 314 5.27 10.36 20.61
N ALA A 315 3.96 10.21 20.37
CA ALA A 315 3.06 9.52 21.28
C ALA A 315 3.07 7.98 21.14
N PHE A 316 3.76 7.43 20.13
CA PHE A 316 3.92 5.98 19.93
C PHE A 316 5.14 5.37 20.66
N GLY A 317 6.09 6.19 21.12
CA GLY A 317 7.26 5.75 21.91
C GLY A 317 7.73 6.93 22.77
N ILE A 318 8.04 6.80 24.05
CA ILE A 318 8.72 5.75 24.81
C ILE A 318 7.95 5.50 26.11
#